data_AF-A0AA96KK85-F1
#
_entry.id   AF-A0AA96KK85-F1
#
_cell.length_a   1.000
_cell.length_b   1.000
_cell.length_c   1.000
_cell.angle_alpha   90.00
_cell.angle_beta   90.00
_cell.angle_gamma   90.00
#
_symmetry.space_group_name_H-M   'P 1'
#
loop_
_entity.id
_entity.type
_entity.pdbx_description
1 polymer ?
#
loop_
_entity_poly.entity_id
_entity_poly.type
_entity_poly.pdbx_seq_one_letter_code
_entity_poly.pdbx_strand_id
1 'polypeptide(L)'
;MASKTRHLKKQNLLINPPHFLDTGVQYEVIMGSIAYGVSNDNSDMDIYGFAIPPRDTVFPHLQGYIHGFDQELKPFNQFQQHKIQDASGNAGKGREYDLTIYSIIKYFRLLADCNPNIIDTLFVPRRCVIYSTALGELIRENRHLFLHKGCWPTFKGYAYAQMHKMKTKQPEGNRVKLIEKYGYDVKFAYHVVRLLNEIEQIMAEGDLELDKNSEQLKAIRRGEWNQHQIETYFYEKEKSLETLYTNSTLPIKADHNAIKDLLLHCLEQHYGTLENCISSQDKNTKALNEIKKIVSSLSL
;
A
#
# COMPACT_ATOMS: atom_id res chain seq x y z
N MET A 1 2.92 -21.56 7.58
CA MET A 1 2.74 -20.77 8.82
C MET A 1 1.35 -20.16 8.83
N ALA A 2 0.76 -19.88 9.99
CA ALA A 2 -0.52 -19.15 10.07
C ALA A 2 -0.28 -17.64 10.03
N SER A 3 -1.24 -16.87 9.50
CA SER A 3 -1.16 -15.41 9.48
C SER A 3 -1.19 -14.82 10.91
N LYS A 4 -0.55 -13.66 11.09
CA LYS A 4 -0.60 -12.89 12.33
C LYS A 4 -2.02 -12.42 12.63
N THR A 5 -2.81 -12.02 11.63
CA THR A 5 -4.24 -11.70 11.81
C THR A 5 -4.97 -12.88 12.44
N ARG A 6 -4.75 -14.11 11.96
CA ARG A 6 -5.38 -15.31 12.53
C ARG A 6 -4.90 -15.58 13.96
N HIS A 7 -3.63 -15.36 14.27
CA HIS A 7 -3.11 -15.45 15.64
C HIS A 7 -3.81 -14.46 16.58
N LEU A 8 -3.80 -13.17 16.23
CA LEU A 8 -4.40 -12.12 17.06
C LEU A 8 -5.91 -12.33 17.25
N LYS A 9 -6.61 -12.81 16.21
CA LYS A 9 -8.02 -13.16 16.30
C LYS A 9 -8.27 -14.35 17.25
N LYS A 10 -7.47 -15.41 17.18
CA LYS A 10 -7.58 -16.57 18.10
C LYS A 10 -7.33 -16.19 19.56
N GLN A 11 -6.50 -15.17 19.80
CA GLN A 11 -6.26 -14.61 21.13
C GLN A 11 -7.36 -13.61 21.57
N ASN A 12 -8.41 -13.41 20.76
CA ASN A 12 -9.46 -12.42 20.99
C ASN A 12 -8.95 -10.98 21.15
N LEU A 13 -7.83 -10.64 20.49
CA LEU A 13 -7.20 -9.31 20.57
C LEU A 13 -7.73 -8.34 19.49
N LEU A 14 -8.47 -8.84 18.51
CA LEU A 14 -9.08 -8.02 17.45
C LEU A 14 -10.53 -7.68 17.79
N ILE A 15 -10.91 -6.42 17.60
CA ILE A 15 -12.26 -5.90 17.86
C ILE A 15 -13.11 -6.09 16.60
N ASN A 16 -14.13 -6.95 16.68
CA ASN A 16 -15.07 -7.23 15.58
C ASN A 16 -14.42 -7.53 14.22
N PRO A 17 -13.40 -8.40 14.12
CA PRO A 17 -12.80 -8.75 12.84
C PRO A 17 -13.80 -9.53 11.97
N PRO A 18 -13.90 -9.25 10.66
CA PRO A 18 -14.70 -10.05 9.76
C PRO A 18 -14.35 -11.54 9.82
N HIS A 19 -15.36 -12.41 9.75
CA HIS A 19 -15.16 -13.83 9.96
C HIS A 19 -14.20 -14.45 8.92
N PHE A 20 -14.29 -14.01 7.67
CA PHE A 20 -13.46 -14.53 6.57
C PHE A 20 -11.95 -14.25 6.72
N LEU A 21 -11.53 -13.33 7.59
CA LEU A 21 -10.10 -13.06 7.82
C LEU A 21 -9.33 -14.26 8.42
N ASP A 22 -10.04 -15.29 8.92
CA ASP A 22 -9.40 -16.53 9.39
C ASP A 22 -8.66 -17.29 8.27
N THR A 23 -9.15 -17.17 7.05
CA THR A 23 -8.70 -17.96 5.89
C THR A 23 -8.45 -17.11 4.64
N GLY A 24 -9.04 -15.90 4.57
CA GLY A 24 -8.95 -15.03 3.41
C GLY A 24 -7.65 -14.22 3.32
N VAL A 25 -6.89 -14.06 4.41
CA VAL A 25 -5.60 -13.36 4.40
C VAL A 25 -4.60 -14.11 3.52
N GLN A 26 -3.99 -13.41 2.57
CA GLN A 26 -3.03 -13.97 1.63
C GLN A 26 -1.60 -13.47 1.83
N TYR A 27 -1.46 -12.32 2.48
CA TYR A 27 -0.19 -11.62 2.59
C TYR A 27 -0.17 -10.68 3.78
N GLU A 28 0.92 -10.71 4.55
CA GLU A 28 1.18 -9.79 5.65
C GLU A 28 2.68 -9.49 5.76
N VAL A 29 2.97 -8.21 5.96
CA VAL A 29 4.32 -7.68 6.11
C VAL A 29 4.43 -6.75 7.29
N ILE A 30 5.62 -6.73 7.87
CA ILE A 30 6.02 -5.68 8.80
C ILE A 30 6.38 -4.44 7.97
N MET A 31 5.75 -3.32 8.31
CA MET A 31 5.95 -2.01 7.71
C MET A 31 6.61 -1.05 8.70
N GLY A 32 6.61 0.23 8.35
CA GLY A 32 7.07 1.29 9.23
C GLY A 32 8.55 1.16 9.56
N SER A 33 8.93 1.60 10.75
CA SER A 33 10.33 1.80 11.12
C SER A 33 11.22 0.56 10.94
N ILE A 34 10.69 -0.65 11.08
CA ILE A 34 11.44 -1.90 10.89
C ILE A 34 11.77 -2.13 9.41
N ALA A 35 10.81 -1.92 8.51
CA ALA A 35 11.01 -2.09 7.07
C ALA A 35 12.04 -1.10 6.52
N TYR A 36 12.04 0.15 7.00
CA TYR A 36 13.00 1.20 6.64
C TYR A 36 14.35 1.07 7.37
N GLY A 37 14.53 0.07 8.23
CA GLY A 37 15.77 -0.10 8.99
C GLY A 37 16.03 1.01 10.01
N VAL A 38 14.99 1.74 10.45
CA VAL A 38 15.06 2.86 11.42
C VAL A 38 14.33 2.58 12.74
N SER A 39 14.02 1.32 13.03
CA SER A 39 13.38 0.90 14.28
C SER A 39 14.31 1.03 15.49
N ASN A 40 13.71 1.18 16.66
CA ASN A 40 14.36 1.09 17.97
C ASN A 40 13.56 0.14 18.88
N ASP A 41 14.05 -0.11 20.10
CA ASP A 41 13.45 -1.08 21.03
C ASP A 41 12.00 -0.76 21.43
N ASN A 42 11.60 0.52 21.31
CA ASN A 42 10.26 1.00 21.65
C ASN A 42 9.34 1.13 20.43
N SER A 43 9.78 0.68 19.25
CA SER A 43 8.96 0.78 18.03
C SER A 43 7.82 -0.24 18.07
N ASP A 44 6.61 0.27 17.86
CA ASP A 44 5.44 -0.53 17.52
C ASP A 44 5.71 -1.38 16.26
N MET A 45 4.91 -2.42 16.06
CA MET A 45 4.98 -3.24 14.86
C MET A 45 3.78 -2.97 13.96
N ASP A 46 4.01 -2.16 12.94
CA ASP A 46 3.05 -1.94 11.86
C ASP A 46 2.97 -3.21 11.00
N ILE A 47 1.76 -3.78 10.86
CA ILE A 47 1.48 -4.92 10.01
C ILE A 47 0.47 -4.53 8.97
N TYR A 48 0.88 -4.66 7.71
CA TYR A 48 0.05 -4.39 6.54
C TYR A 48 -0.14 -5.67 5.77
N GLY A 49 -1.31 -5.85 5.17
CA GLY A 49 -1.59 -7.04 4.39
C GLY A 49 -2.83 -6.89 3.54
N PHE A 50 -3.14 -7.94 2.79
CA PHE A 50 -4.41 -8.02 2.09
C PHE A 50 -5.07 -9.39 2.28
N ALA A 51 -6.40 -9.36 2.19
CA ALA A 51 -7.25 -10.52 2.21
C ALA A 51 -8.17 -10.51 0.98
N ILE A 52 -8.52 -11.69 0.52
CA ILE A 52 -9.55 -11.87 -0.51
C ILE A 52 -10.89 -12.05 0.23
N PRO A 53 -11.86 -11.15 0.03
CA PRO A 53 -13.19 -11.28 0.63
C PRO A 53 -13.93 -12.52 0.14
N PRO A 54 -15.13 -12.83 0.65
CA PRO A 54 -16.01 -13.80 0.04
C PRO A 54 -16.40 -13.41 -1.40
N ARG A 55 -16.66 -14.42 -2.24
CA ARG A 55 -16.93 -14.24 -3.68
C ARG A 55 -18.09 -13.29 -3.96
N ASP A 56 -19.19 -13.43 -3.23
CA ASP A 56 -20.40 -12.59 -3.30
C ASP A 56 -20.18 -11.14 -2.81
N THR A 57 -19.14 -10.90 -2.00
CA THR A 57 -18.71 -9.56 -1.60
C THR A 57 -17.96 -8.85 -2.72
N VAL A 58 -17.14 -9.59 -3.49
CA VAL A 58 -16.42 -9.04 -4.66
C VAL A 58 -17.35 -8.90 -5.87
N PHE A 59 -18.26 -9.86 -6.06
CA PHE A 59 -19.22 -9.93 -7.15
C PHE A 59 -20.65 -9.83 -6.61
N PRO A 60 -21.13 -8.61 -6.29
CA PRO A 60 -22.40 -8.43 -5.57
C PRO A 60 -23.63 -8.90 -6.34
N HIS A 61 -23.58 -8.99 -7.66
CA HIS A 61 -24.69 -9.57 -8.44
C HIS A 61 -25.00 -11.03 -8.06
N LEU A 62 -24.05 -11.76 -7.47
CA LEU A 62 -24.24 -13.14 -7.01
C LEU A 62 -25.20 -13.26 -5.80
N GLN A 63 -25.38 -12.17 -5.04
CA GLN A 63 -26.37 -12.08 -3.96
C GLN A 63 -27.68 -11.41 -4.42
N GLY A 64 -27.88 -11.27 -5.73
CA GLY A 64 -29.06 -10.62 -6.30
C GLY A 64 -29.03 -9.10 -6.29
N TYR A 65 -27.87 -8.49 -5.99
CA TYR A 65 -27.73 -7.03 -5.98
C TYR A 65 -27.92 -6.42 -7.37
N ILE A 66 -28.78 -5.42 -7.45
CA ILE A 66 -29.08 -4.63 -8.64
C ILE A 66 -28.57 -3.20 -8.44
N HIS A 67 -27.54 -2.85 -9.19
CA HIS A 67 -26.96 -1.51 -9.15
C HIS A 67 -27.99 -0.43 -9.49
N GLY A 68 -28.11 0.57 -8.62
CA GLY A 68 -29.05 1.69 -8.77
C GLY A 68 -30.49 1.42 -8.31
N PHE A 69 -30.84 0.17 -8.00
CA PHE A 69 -32.12 -0.18 -7.39
C PHE A 69 -31.95 -0.46 -5.89
N ASP A 70 -31.01 -1.35 -5.55
CA ASP A 70 -30.74 -1.70 -4.16
C ASP A 70 -29.92 -0.63 -3.45
N GLN A 71 -30.07 -0.59 -2.12
CA GLN A 71 -29.23 0.25 -1.28
C GLN A 71 -27.75 -0.09 -1.49
N GLU A 72 -26.92 0.95 -1.59
CA GLU A 72 -25.48 0.79 -1.81
C GLU A 72 -24.86 -0.17 -0.78
N LEU A 73 -24.27 -1.25 -1.29
CA LEU A 73 -23.53 -2.19 -0.47
C LEU A 73 -22.29 -1.51 0.10
N LYS A 74 -21.95 -1.84 1.35
CA LYS A 74 -20.67 -1.47 1.95
C LYS A 74 -19.73 -2.67 1.88
N PRO A 75 -19.05 -2.91 0.75
CA PRO A 75 -18.12 -4.03 0.64
C PRO A 75 -16.97 -3.85 1.63
N PHE A 76 -16.38 -4.98 2.03
CA PHE A 76 -15.16 -4.95 2.81
C PHE A 76 -14.06 -4.23 2.03
N ASN A 77 -13.61 -3.10 2.57
CA ASN A 77 -12.51 -2.31 2.00
C ASN A 77 -11.21 -2.51 2.77
N GLN A 78 -11.29 -2.47 4.10
CA GLN A 78 -10.16 -2.75 4.99
C GLN A 78 -10.66 -3.08 6.39
N PHE A 79 -9.84 -3.80 7.14
CA PHE A 79 -9.89 -3.91 8.59
C PHE A 79 -8.67 -3.19 9.16
N GLN A 80 -8.85 -2.34 10.15
CA GLN A 80 -7.76 -1.60 10.78
C GLN A 80 -7.98 -1.53 12.28
N GLN A 81 -6.93 -1.82 13.05
CA GLN A 81 -6.93 -1.66 14.50
C GLN A 81 -5.54 -1.26 14.97
N HIS A 82 -5.49 -0.26 15.85
CA HIS A 82 -4.26 0.27 16.43
C HIS A 82 -4.08 -0.20 17.86
N LYS A 83 -2.84 -0.16 18.35
CA LYS A 83 -2.48 -0.40 19.76
C LYS A 83 -2.92 -1.77 20.28
N ILE A 84 -2.83 -2.79 19.44
CA ILE A 84 -3.15 -4.17 19.82
C ILE A 84 -2.05 -4.69 20.74
N GLN A 85 -2.38 -4.95 21.99
CA GLN A 85 -1.43 -5.49 22.98
C GLN A 85 -1.49 -7.01 22.98
N ASP A 86 -0.41 -7.66 22.54
CA ASP A 86 -0.25 -9.11 22.60
C ASP A 86 0.82 -9.47 23.63
N ALA A 87 0.40 -9.93 24.80
CA ALA A 87 1.30 -10.35 25.88
C ALA A 87 2.20 -11.54 25.48
N SER A 88 1.75 -12.38 24.55
CA SER A 88 2.54 -13.51 24.04
C SER A 88 3.61 -13.10 23.03
N GLY A 89 3.53 -11.87 22.51
CA GLY A 89 4.46 -11.32 21.54
C GLY A 89 5.90 -11.24 22.06
N ASN A 90 6.86 -11.20 21.11
CA ASN A 90 8.29 -11.03 21.40
C ASN A 90 8.84 -12.05 22.43
N ALA A 91 8.57 -13.33 22.20
CA ALA A 91 8.94 -14.42 23.11
C ALA A 91 8.40 -14.23 24.55
N GLY A 92 7.16 -13.75 24.68
CA GLY A 92 6.48 -13.55 25.96
C GLY A 92 6.82 -12.23 26.67
N LYS A 93 7.56 -11.32 26.02
CA LYS A 93 7.86 -9.98 26.57
C LYS A 93 6.76 -8.95 26.32
N GLY A 94 5.71 -9.33 25.58
CA GLY A 94 4.69 -8.41 25.11
C GLY A 94 5.12 -7.65 23.86
N ARG A 95 4.15 -7.34 23.00
CA ARG A 95 4.35 -6.51 21.82
C ARG A 95 3.07 -5.75 21.46
N GLU A 96 3.24 -4.48 21.08
CA GLU A 96 2.20 -3.66 20.50
C GLU A 96 2.21 -3.75 18.97
N TYR A 97 1.04 -3.92 18.37
CA TYR A 97 0.85 -3.98 16.92
C TYR A 97 -0.20 -2.97 16.44
N ASP A 98 0.07 -2.40 15.27
CA ASP A 98 -0.91 -1.69 14.45
C ASP A 98 -1.18 -2.57 13.22
N LEU A 99 -2.42 -3.05 13.06
CA LEU A 99 -2.79 -3.99 12.00
C LEU A 99 -3.69 -3.31 10.98
N THR A 100 -3.35 -3.41 9.70
CA THR A 100 -4.20 -2.99 8.58
C THR A 100 -4.25 -4.07 7.50
N ILE A 101 -5.44 -4.63 7.26
CA ILE A 101 -5.69 -5.63 6.22
C ILE A 101 -6.64 -5.05 5.19
N TYR A 102 -6.18 -4.87 3.96
CA TYR A 102 -6.98 -4.37 2.84
C TYR A 102 -7.75 -5.51 2.15
N SER A 103 -8.87 -5.20 1.51
CA SER A 103 -9.40 -6.09 0.49
C SER A 103 -8.45 -6.11 -0.71
N ILE A 104 -8.32 -7.26 -1.38
CA ILE A 104 -7.47 -7.35 -2.59
C ILE A 104 -7.87 -6.30 -3.65
N ILE A 105 -9.15 -5.97 -3.75
CA ILE A 105 -9.66 -4.95 -4.68
C ILE A 105 -9.11 -3.57 -4.32
N LYS A 106 -9.25 -3.15 -3.06
CA LYS A 106 -8.72 -1.87 -2.59
C LYS A 106 -7.19 -1.84 -2.68
N TYR A 107 -6.54 -2.96 -2.36
CA TYR A 107 -5.09 -3.11 -2.40
C TYR A 107 -4.55 -2.90 -3.83
N PHE A 108 -5.08 -3.62 -4.83
CA PHE A 108 -4.69 -3.45 -6.24
C PHE A 108 -4.93 -2.04 -6.76
N ARG A 109 -6.06 -1.41 -6.40
CA ARG A 109 -6.32 -0.02 -6.77
C ARG A 109 -5.24 0.91 -6.20
N LEU A 110 -4.94 0.79 -4.90
CA LEU A 110 -3.92 1.64 -4.26
C LEU A 110 -2.52 1.39 -4.82
N LEU A 111 -2.19 0.15 -5.20
CA LEU A 111 -0.95 -0.18 -5.89
C LEU A 111 -0.90 0.45 -7.29
N ALA A 112 -1.99 0.36 -8.07
CA ALA A 112 -2.09 0.97 -9.39
C ALA A 112 -2.01 2.50 -9.35
N ASP A 113 -2.41 3.12 -8.24
CA ASP A 113 -2.26 4.56 -7.99
C ASP A 113 -0.85 4.94 -7.49
N CYS A 114 0.07 3.96 -7.37
CA CYS A 114 1.38 4.12 -6.73
C CYS A 114 1.29 4.77 -5.35
N ASN A 115 0.30 4.38 -4.53
CA ASN A 115 0.13 4.97 -3.21
C ASN A 115 1.38 4.69 -2.34
N PRO A 116 2.10 5.72 -1.84
CA PRO A 116 3.35 5.52 -1.11
C PRO A 116 3.20 4.59 0.07
N ASN A 117 2.10 4.65 0.81
CA ASN A 117 1.95 3.82 2.01
C ASN A 117 1.65 2.34 1.70
N ILE A 118 1.35 2.01 0.44
CA ILE A 118 0.95 0.66 0.02
C ILE A 118 1.98 0.04 -0.93
N ILE A 119 2.54 0.80 -1.87
CA ILE A 119 3.52 0.27 -2.83
C ILE A 119 4.71 -0.36 -2.12
N ASP A 120 5.20 0.28 -1.06
CA ASP A 120 6.31 -0.18 -0.22
C ASP A 120 6.09 -1.60 0.33
N THR A 121 4.82 -2.01 0.54
CA THR A 121 4.49 -3.35 1.05
C THR A 121 4.93 -4.47 0.10
N LEU A 122 5.10 -4.22 -1.19
CA LEU A 122 5.62 -5.21 -2.16
C LEU A 122 7.16 -5.24 -2.21
N PHE A 123 7.82 -4.18 -1.74
CA PHE A 123 9.27 -4.00 -1.79
C PHE A 123 9.95 -4.17 -0.43
N VAL A 124 9.19 -4.52 0.62
CA VAL A 124 9.81 -4.84 1.91
C VAL A 124 10.84 -5.97 1.78
N PRO A 125 11.93 -5.92 2.55
CA PRO A 125 12.93 -6.98 2.56
C PRO A 125 12.30 -8.30 3.06
N ARG A 126 12.84 -9.45 2.64
CA ARG A 126 12.27 -10.77 2.97
C ARG A 126 12.08 -11.02 4.48
N ARG A 127 12.96 -10.47 5.31
CA ARG A 127 12.84 -10.52 6.79
C ARG A 127 11.56 -9.86 7.35
N CYS A 128 10.93 -8.99 6.58
CA CYS A 128 9.69 -8.30 6.93
C CYS A 128 8.45 -9.02 6.38
N VAL A 129 8.59 -10.06 5.56
CA VAL A 129 7.46 -10.88 5.10
C VAL A 129 7.15 -11.92 6.16
N ILE A 130 6.08 -11.71 6.92
CA ILE A 130 5.71 -12.58 8.05
C ILE A 130 4.69 -13.65 7.67
N TYR A 131 3.93 -13.42 6.59
CA TYR A 131 3.02 -14.39 6.02
C TYR A 131 2.79 -14.09 4.53
N SER A 132 2.86 -15.11 3.69
CA SER A 132 2.61 -14.99 2.25
C SER A 132 2.20 -16.35 1.70
N THR A 133 1.09 -16.38 0.96
CA THR A 133 0.69 -17.54 0.15
C THR A 133 1.28 -17.44 -1.25
N ALA A 134 1.07 -18.46 -2.09
CA ALA A 134 1.47 -18.40 -3.49
C ALA A 134 0.90 -17.16 -4.22
N LEU A 135 -0.30 -16.70 -3.82
CA LEU A 135 -0.91 -15.47 -4.32
C LEU A 135 -0.17 -14.20 -3.88
N GLY A 136 0.23 -14.15 -2.61
CA GLY A 136 1.05 -13.04 -2.09
C GLY A 136 2.39 -12.95 -2.81
N GLU A 137 3.04 -14.10 -3.03
CA GLU A 137 4.30 -14.17 -3.78
C GLU A 137 4.13 -13.78 -5.24
N LEU A 138 3.09 -14.28 -5.91
CA LEU A 138 2.80 -13.92 -7.31
C LEU A 138 2.69 -12.39 -7.49
N ILE A 139 1.99 -11.70 -6.58
CA ILE A 139 1.84 -10.24 -6.67
C ILE A 139 3.19 -9.54 -6.41
N ARG A 140 3.98 -10.02 -5.44
CA ARG A 140 5.34 -9.49 -5.18
C ARG A 140 6.29 -9.71 -6.35
N GLU A 141 6.20 -10.83 -7.05
CA GLU A 141 7.00 -11.13 -8.24
C GLU A 141 6.64 -10.19 -9.40
N ASN A 142 5.37 -9.78 -9.48
CA ASN A 142 4.85 -8.83 -10.46
C ASN A 142 4.86 -7.37 -9.98
N ARG A 143 5.56 -7.04 -8.88
CA ARG A 143 5.53 -5.70 -8.25
C ARG A 143 5.90 -4.54 -9.18
N HIS A 144 6.76 -4.77 -10.17
CA HIS A 144 7.17 -3.73 -11.12
C HIS A 144 6.05 -3.31 -12.08
N LEU A 145 5.00 -4.13 -12.27
CA LEU A 145 3.82 -3.75 -13.08
C LEU A 145 3.12 -2.51 -12.52
N PHE A 146 3.27 -2.24 -11.23
CA PHE A 146 2.64 -1.10 -10.57
C PHE A 146 3.45 0.19 -10.69
N LEU A 147 4.72 0.15 -11.09
CA LEU A 147 5.58 1.34 -11.14
C LEU A 147 5.41 2.09 -12.47
N HIS A 148 5.12 3.38 -12.39
CA HIS A 148 4.93 4.26 -13.55
C HIS A 148 5.20 5.72 -13.18
N LYS A 149 5.46 6.60 -14.14
CA LYS A 149 5.80 8.03 -13.91
C LYS A 149 4.73 8.80 -13.11
N GLY A 150 3.47 8.43 -13.22
CA GLY A 150 2.38 8.96 -12.38
C GLY A 150 2.59 8.81 -10.86
N CYS A 151 3.59 8.05 -10.38
CA CYS A 151 3.98 8.09 -8.98
C CYS A 151 4.53 9.46 -8.53
N TRP A 152 5.20 10.21 -9.41
CA TRP A 152 5.80 11.51 -9.05
C TRP A 152 4.80 12.49 -8.43
N PRO A 153 3.69 12.87 -9.10
CA PRO A 153 2.73 13.80 -8.51
C PRO A 153 2.11 13.28 -7.20
N THR A 154 1.90 11.95 -7.08
CA THR A 154 1.41 11.34 -5.84
C THR A 154 2.41 11.52 -4.70
N PHE A 155 3.67 11.09 -4.88
CA PHE A 155 4.72 11.22 -3.86
C PHE A 155 5.00 12.68 -3.50
N LYS A 156 5.07 13.56 -4.52
CA LYS A 156 5.20 15.01 -4.37
C LYS A 156 4.10 15.58 -3.46
N GLY A 157 2.84 15.26 -3.74
CA GLY A 157 1.70 15.70 -2.93
C GLY A 157 1.78 15.24 -1.47
N TYR A 158 2.21 13.99 -1.23
CA TYR A 158 2.43 13.50 0.13
C TYR A 158 3.59 14.23 0.81
N ALA A 159 4.70 14.47 0.13
CA ALA A 159 5.85 15.16 0.70
C ALA A 159 5.51 16.60 1.09
N TYR A 160 4.78 17.34 0.23
CA TYR A 160 4.22 18.66 0.57
C TYR A 160 3.29 18.60 1.78
N ALA A 161 2.43 17.59 1.87
CA ALA A 161 1.54 17.42 3.02
C ALA A 161 2.32 17.16 4.33
N GLN A 162 3.43 16.42 4.29
CA GLN A 162 4.30 16.22 5.45
C GLN A 162 5.05 17.51 5.83
N MET A 163 5.56 18.25 4.84
CA MET A 163 6.17 19.57 5.03
C MET A 163 5.20 20.56 5.68
N HIS A 164 3.96 20.62 5.22
CA HIS A 164 2.93 21.47 5.81
C HIS A 164 2.64 21.06 7.25
N LYS A 165 2.42 19.76 7.50
CA LYS A 165 2.17 19.24 8.85
C LYS A 165 3.32 19.49 9.81
N MET A 166 4.58 19.43 9.35
CA MET A 166 5.76 19.77 10.14
C MET A 166 5.67 21.19 10.73
N LYS A 167 5.04 22.13 10.01
CA LYS A 167 4.89 23.54 10.41
C LYS A 167 3.61 23.81 11.20
N THR A 168 2.51 23.12 10.88
CA THR A 168 1.16 23.51 11.35
C THR A 168 0.50 22.52 12.29
N LYS A 169 0.91 21.25 12.29
CA LYS A 169 0.23 20.23 13.08
C LYS A 169 0.62 20.39 14.55
N GLN A 170 -0.39 20.60 15.39
CA GLN A 170 -0.19 20.61 16.83
C GLN A 170 0.30 19.24 17.31
N PRO A 171 1.40 19.18 18.09
CA PRO A 171 1.97 17.93 18.54
C PRO A 171 1.13 17.29 19.65
N GLU A 172 1.08 15.96 19.64
CA GLU A 172 0.40 15.16 20.65
C GLU A 172 1.31 14.00 21.11
N GLY A 173 1.19 13.61 22.39
CA GLY A 173 1.94 12.49 22.96
C GLY A 173 3.46 12.64 22.84
N ASN A 174 4.14 11.60 22.36
CA ASN A 174 5.61 11.58 22.22
C ASN A 174 6.15 12.65 21.26
N ARG A 175 5.32 13.21 20.37
CA ARG A 175 5.74 14.27 19.44
C ARG A 175 6.10 15.56 20.18
N VAL A 176 5.41 15.89 21.28
CA VAL A 176 5.65 17.11 22.07
C VAL A 176 7.10 17.15 22.56
N LYS A 177 7.54 16.07 23.19
CA LYS A 177 8.91 15.93 23.72
C LYS A 177 9.99 16.03 22.65
N LEU A 178 9.71 15.53 21.44
CA LEU A 178 10.66 15.60 20.32
C LEU A 178 10.80 17.05 19.80
N ILE A 179 9.68 17.78 19.71
CA ILE A 179 9.70 19.19 19.29
C ILE A 179 10.36 20.06 20.34
N GLU A 180 10.08 19.86 21.63
CA GLU A 180 10.79 20.57 22.71
C GLU A 180 12.30 20.35 22.66
N LYS A 181 12.73 19.12 22.31
CA LYS A 181 14.15 18.76 22.23
C LYS A 181 14.85 19.33 20.99
N TYR A 182 14.23 19.23 19.82
CA TYR A 182 14.90 19.53 18.54
C TYR A 182 14.43 20.83 17.88
N GLY A 183 13.38 21.47 18.40
CA GLY A 183 12.79 22.70 17.87
C GLY A 183 11.81 22.50 16.72
N TYR A 184 11.62 21.28 16.22
CA TYR A 184 10.71 20.95 15.10
C TYR A 184 10.34 19.47 15.08
N ASP A 185 9.36 19.08 14.26
CA ASP A 185 8.85 17.71 14.21
C ASP A 185 9.71 16.79 13.31
N VAL A 186 10.69 16.13 13.93
CA VAL A 186 11.59 15.18 13.25
C VAL A 186 10.88 13.98 12.61
N LYS A 187 9.65 13.63 13.03
CA LYS A 187 8.88 12.53 12.43
C LYS A 187 8.28 12.98 11.10
N PHE A 188 7.75 14.20 11.02
CA PHE A 188 7.32 14.75 9.73
C PHE A 188 8.50 14.96 8.78
N ALA A 189 9.62 15.48 9.28
CA ALA A 189 10.85 15.65 8.50
C ALA A 189 11.38 14.32 7.92
N TYR A 190 11.39 13.26 8.74
CA TYR A 190 11.71 11.91 8.29
C TYR A 190 10.84 11.47 7.12
N HIS A 191 9.52 11.68 7.19
CA HIS A 191 8.61 11.26 6.12
C HIS A 191 8.81 12.07 4.83
N VAL A 192 9.18 13.36 4.93
CA VAL A 192 9.52 14.18 3.76
C VAL A 192 10.69 13.58 2.99
N VAL A 193 11.81 13.36 3.67
CA VAL A 193 13.03 12.83 3.03
C VAL A 193 12.82 11.39 2.55
N ARG A 194 12.13 10.55 3.32
CA ARG A 194 11.77 9.19 2.92
C ARG A 194 11.02 9.17 1.58
N LEU A 195 9.96 9.97 1.46
CA LEU A 195 9.14 10.03 0.24
C LEU A 195 9.95 10.47 -0.98
N LEU A 196 10.81 11.48 -0.82
CA LEU A 196 11.66 11.98 -1.91
C LEU A 196 12.70 10.96 -2.36
N ASN A 197 13.27 10.20 -1.43
CA ASN A 197 14.24 9.16 -1.74
C ASN A 197 13.60 7.91 -2.36
N GLU A 198 12.38 7.55 -1.93
CA GLU A 198 11.61 6.45 -2.53
C GLU A 198 11.30 6.75 -3.99
N ILE A 199 10.79 7.96 -4.27
CA ILE A 199 10.43 8.33 -5.65
C ILE A 199 11.66 8.51 -6.55
N GLU A 200 12.79 8.95 -6.00
CA GLU A 200 14.07 8.97 -6.73
C GLU A 200 14.48 7.56 -7.19
N GLN A 201 14.46 6.58 -6.27
CA GLN A 201 14.77 5.18 -6.60
C GLN A 201 13.81 4.62 -7.64
N ILE A 202 12.49 4.81 -7.44
CA ILE A 202 11.49 4.32 -8.40
C ILE A 202 11.76 4.91 -9.79
N MET A 203 11.97 6.23 -9.91
CA MET A 203 12.14 6.86 -11.22
C MET A 203 13.49 6.56 -11.89
N ALA A 204 14.56 6.40 -11.11
CA ALA A 204 15.91 6.15 -11.62
C ALA A 204 16.18 4.67 -11.90
N GLU A 205 15.72 3.78 -11.02
CA GLU A 205 16.08 2.37 -11.00
C GLU A 205 14.90 1.47 -11.42
N GLY A 206 13.66 1.95 -11.33
CA GLY A 206 12.48 1.13 -11.57
C GLY A 206 12.28 0.04 -10.51
N ASP A 207 12.88 0.21 -9.33
CA ASP A 207 12.80 -0.69 -8.18
C ASP A 207 12.87 0.14 -6.88
N LEU A 208 12.72 -0.51 -5.73
CA LEU A 208 12.72 0.15 -4.43
C LEU A 208 13.38 -0.73 -3.37
N GLU A 209 14.39 -0.16 -2.70
CA GLU A 209 15.01 -0.75 -1.51
C GLU A 209 14.77 0.17 -0.30
N LEU A 210 13.91 -0.27 0.62
CA LEU A 210 13.39 0.58 1.69
C LEU A 210 14.46 0.99 2.72
N ASP A 211 15.43 0.13 3.00
CA ASP A 211 16.48 0.36 4.00
C ASP A 211 17.77 0.99 3.44
N LYS A 212 17.82 1.23 2.12
CA LYS A 212 18.97 1.85 1.40
C LYS A 212 19.45 3.15 2.04
N ASN A 213 18.51 4.01 2.46
CA ASN A 213 18.79 5.33 3.04
C ASN A 213 18.59 5.38 4.56
N SER A 214 18.62 4.23 5.24
CA SER A 214 18.29 4.12 6.66
C SER A 214 19.13 5.04 7.56
N GLU A 215 20.43 5.20 7.32
CA GLU A 215 21.27 6.09 8.14
C GLU A 215 20.93 7.57 7.98
N GLN A 216 20.65 8.04 6.76
CA GLN A 216 20.17 9.41 6.54
C GLN A 216 18.87 9.65 7.31
N LEU A 217 17.95 8.69 7.24
CA LEU A 217 16.67 8.77 7.93
C LEU A 217 16.82 8.70 9.47
N LYS A 218 17.77 7.92 9.99
CA LYS A 218 18.11 7.89 11.42
C LYS A 218 18.73 9.22 11.87
N ALA A 219 19.62 9.83 11.09
CA ALA A 219 20.22 11.13 11.38
C ALA A 219 19.15 12.21 11.62
N ILE A 220 18.13 12.25 10.75
CA ILE A 220 16.98 13.15 10.90
C ILE A 220 16.21 12.85 12.20
N ARG A 221 15.94 11.58 12.51
CA ARG A 221 15.26 11.17 13.76
C ARG A 221 16.06 11.49 15.02
N ARG A 222 17.39 11.60 14.92
CA ARG A 222 18.29 12.04 15.99
C ARG A 222 18.42 13.57 16.08
N GLY A 223 17.78 14.33 15.19
CA GLY A 223 17.84 15.79 15.16
C GLY A 223 19.19 16.34 14.66
N GLU A 224 19.98 15.53 13.95
CA GLU A 224 21.25 15.97 13.36
C GLU A 224 21.04 16.90 12.16
N TRP A 225 19.84 16.86 11.59
CA TRP A 225 19.37 17.81 10.61
C TRP A 225 18.49 18.83 11.33
N ASN A 226 18.61 20.10 10.96
CA ASN A 226 17.66 21.13 11.40
C ASN A 226 16.54 21.29 10.37
N GLN A 227 15.48 22.00 10.75
CA GLN A 227 14.33 22.24 9.86
C GLN A 227 14.74 22.88 8.53
N HIS A 228 15.67 23.83 8.53
CA HIS A 228 16.12 24.51 7.31
C HIS A 228 16.81 23.54 6.34
N GLN A 229 17.63 22.61 6.83
CA GLN A 229 18.25 21.58 5.99
C GLN A 229 17.22 20.65 5.34
N ILE A 230 16.13 20.32 6.05
CA ILE A 230 15.02 19.53 5.49
C ILE A 230 14.30 20.30 4.38
N GLU A 231 14.05 21.59 4.60
CA GLU A 231 13.42 22.47 3.61
C GLU A 231 14.30 22.63 2.36
N THR A 232 15.59 22.88 2.53
CA THR A 232 16.55 22.97 1.42
C THR A 232 16.62 21.65 0.65
N TYR A 233 16.76 20.52 1.34
CA TYR A 233 16.77 19.20 0.70
C TYR A 233 15.50 18.94 -0.10
N PHE A 234 14.34 19.32 0.43
CA PHE A 234 13.07 19.18 -0.25
C PHE A 234 13.06 19.91 -1.60
N TYR A 235 13.40 21.20 -1.62
CA TYR A 235 13.36 22.00 -2.84
C TYR A 235 14.44 21.59 -3.86
N GLU A 236 15.63 21.24 -3.39
CA GLU A 236 16.70 20.73 -4.25
C GLU A 236 16.33 19.39 -4.88
N LYS A 237 15.82 18.45 -4.08
CA LYS A 237 15.36 17.15 -4.59
C LYS A 237 14.17 17.30 -5.51
N GLU A 238 13.19 18.14 -5.20
CA GLU A 238 12.07 18.40 -6.08
C GLU A 238 12.55 18.83 -7.48
N LYS A 239 13.46 19.81 -7.56
CA LYS A 239 14.03 20.25 -8.85
C LYS A 239 14.76 19.13 -9.60
N SER A 240 15.53 18.31 -8.89
CA SER A 240 16.21 17.14 -9.45
C SER A 240 15.21 16.09 -9.97
N LEU A 241 14.14 15.85 -9.21
CA LEU A 241 13.10 14.88 -9.52
C LEU A 241 12.24 15.31 -10.71
N GLU A 242 12.00 16.61 -10.92
CA GLU A 242 11.36 17.08 -12.16
C GLU A 242 12.21 16.74 -13.40
N THR A 243 13.53 16.88 -13.30
CA THR A 243 14.46 16.50 -14.38
C THR A 243 14.46 15.00 -14.60
N LEU A 244 14.50 14.23 -13.51
CA LEU A 244 14.47 12.76 -13.55
C LEU A 244 13.15 12.24 -14.12
N TYR A 245 12.02 12.86 -13.78
CA TYR A 245 10.70 12.51 -14.32
C TYR A 245 10.67 12.60 -15.85
N THR A 246 11.24 13.68 -16.41
CA THR A 246 11.36 13.84 -17.87
C THR A 246 12.20 12.73 -18.49
N ASN A 247 13.34 12.40 -17.86
CA ASN A 247 14.32 11.45 -18.41
C ASN A 247 14.04 9.97 -18.07
N SER A 248 13.15 9.67 -17.14
CA SER A 248 12.87 8.30 -16.68
C SER A 248 12.33 7.43 -17.82
N THR A 249 12.69 6.15 -17.81
CA THR A 249 12.23 5.13 -18.77
C THR A 249 10.93 4.45 -18.35
N LEU A 250 10.43 4.75 -17.14
CA LEU A 250 9.16 4.21 -16.66
C LEU A 250 7.99 4.56 -17.60
N PRO A 251 6.96 3.70 -17.68
CA PRO A 251 5.76 4.02 -18.44
C PRO A 251 5.06 5.25 -17.85
N ILE A 252 4.36 6.02 -18.69
CA ILE A 252 3.69 7.26 -18.24
C ILE A 252 2.61 6.96 -17.18
N LYS A 253 1.87 5.86 -17.37
CA LYS A 253 0.78 5.39 -16.50
C LYS A 253 0.88 3.88 -16.28
N ALA A 254 0.22 3.40 -15.23
CA ALA A 254 0.08 1.97 -14.97
C ALA A 254 -0.60 1.26 -16.15
N ASP A 255 -0.16 0.03 -16.45
CA ASP A 255 -0.89 -0.85 -17.36
C ASP A 255 -2.10 -1.44 -16.63
N HIS A 256 -3.22 -0.72 -16.68
CA HIS A 256 -4.46 -1.15 -16.05
C HIS A 256 -4.98 -2.49 -16.57
N ASN A 257 -4.67 -2.89 -17.81
CA ASN A 257 -5.10 -4.18 -18.33
C ASN A 257 -4.26 -5.29 -17.70
N ALA A 258 -2.94 -5.17 -17.72
CA ALA A 258 -2.05 -6.15 -17.09
C ALA A 258 -2.32 -6.30 -15.57
N ILE A 259 -2.54 -5.17 -14.87
CA ILE A 259 -2.90 -5.18 -13.44
C ILE A 259 -4.25 -5.87 -13.21
N LYS A 260 -5.23 -5.62 -14.08
CA LYS A 260 -6.54 -6.26 -13.99
C LYS A 260 -6.45 -7.76 -14.28
N ASP A 261 -5.66 -8.17 -15.26
CA ASP A 261 -5.45 -9.57 -15.60
C ASP A 261 -4.76 -10.31 -14.43
N LEU A 262 -3.76 -9.69 -13.80
CA LEU A 262 -3.16 -10.21 -12.57
C LEU A 262 -4.18 -10.34 -11.43
N LEU A 263 -5.04 -9.33 -11.25
CA LEU A 263 -6.10 -9.37 -10.24
C LEU A 263 -7.08 -10.52 -10.50
N LEU A 264 -7.54 -10.67 -11.74
CA LEU A 264 -8.45 -11.74 -12.15
C LEU A 264 -7.81 -13.11 -11.90
N HIS A 265 -6.55 -13.28 -12.29
CA HIS A 265 -5.81 -14.51 -12.02
C HIS A 265 -5.74 -14.81 -10.52
N CYS A 266 -5.50 -13.80 -9.68
CA CYS A 266 -5.48 -13.96 -8.23
C CYS A 266 -6.85 -14.41 -7.68
N LEU A 267 -7.93 -13.82 -8.19
CA LEU A 267 -9.29 -14.17 -7.79
C LEU A 267 -9.68 -15.57 -8.29
N GLU A 268 -9.29 -15.97 -9.49
CA GLU A 268 -9.51 -17.32 -10.04
C GLU A 268 -8.75 -18.38 -9.24
N GLN A 269 -7.49 -18.14 -8.90
CA GLN A 269 -6.73 -19.06 -8.06
C GLN A 269 -7.33 -19.20 -6.65
N HIS A 270 -7.93 -18.14 -6.11
CA HIS A 270 -8.55 -18.18 -4.78
C HIS A 270 -9.94 -18.82 -4.78
N TYR A 271 -10.79 -18.48 -5.76
CA TYR A 271 -12.18 -18.93 -5.82
C TYR A 271 -12.38 -20.18 -6.68
N GLY A 272 -11.44 -20.54 -7.55
CA GLY A 272 -11.68 -21.40 -8.71
C GLY A 272 -12.21 -20.59 -9.91
N THR A 273 -12.79 -21.28 -10.89
CA THR A 273 -13.29 -20.63 -12.13
C THR A 273 -14.23 -19.45 -11.87
N LEU A 274 -14.02 -18.36 -12.61
CA LEU A 274 -14.85 -17.15 -12.60
C LEU A 274 -15.81 -17.05 -13.81
N GLU A 275 -15.91 -18.09 -14.64
CA GLU A 275 -16.77 -18.10 -15.85
C GLU A 275 -18.23 -17.72 -15.56
N ASN A 276 -18.74 -18.13 -14.40
CA ASN A 276 -20.12 -17.83 -13.97
C ASN A 276 -20.27 -16.48 -13.25
N CYS A 277 -19.17 -15.76 -13.00
CA CYS A 277 -19.15 -14.49 -12.28
C CYS A 277 -18.84 -13.30 -13.21
N ILE A 278 -18.14 -13.56 -14.31
CA ILE A 278 -17.67 -12.54 -15.23
C ILE A 278 -17.99 -13.01 -16.65
N SER A 279 -18.72 -12.20 -17.41
CA SER A 279 -18.80 -12.41 -18.86
C SER A 279 -17.47 -11.97 -19.48
N SER A 280 -16.63 -12.93 -19.85
CA SER A 280 -15.50 -12.64 -20.73
C SER A 280 -16.08 -12.34 -22.12
N GLN A 281 -16.30 -11.06 -22.42
CA GLN A 281 -16.30 -10.68 -23.82
C GLN A 281 -14.86 -10.89 -24.31
N ASP A 282 -14.59 -12.06 -24.88
CA ASP A 282 -13.34 -12.36 -25.56
C ASP A 282 -12.97 -11.19 -26.48
N LYS A 283 -11.67 -10.97 -26.71
CA LYS A 283 -11.16 -9.89 -27.58
C LYS A 283 -11.88 -9.89 -28.93
N ASN A 284 -12.21 -11.08 -29.44
CA ASN A 284 -13.00 -11.27 -30.65
C ASN A 284 -14.42 -10.73 -30.53
N THR A 285 -15.11 -11.00 -29.41
CA THR A 285 -16.47 -10.50 -29.14
C THR A 285 -16.50 -8.99 -28.94
N LYS A 286 -15.46 -8.41 -28.30
CA LYS A 286 -15.31 -6.95 -28.19
C LYS A 286 -15.06 -6.31 -29.56
N ALA A 287 -14.14 -6.86 -30.34
CA ALA A 287 -13.88 -6.39 -31.70
C ALA A 287 -15.12 -6.50 -32.59
N LEU A 288 -15.87 -7.61 -32.51
CA LEU A 288 -17.15 -7.79 -33.19
C LEU A 288 -18.19 -6.73 -32.77
N ASN A 289 -18.29 -6.44 -31.47
CA ASN A 289 -19.21 -5.42 -30.96
C ASN A 289 -18.80 -3.99 -31.38
N GLU A 290 -17.50 -3.69 -31.45
CA GLU A 290 -16.99 -2.42 -31.96
C GLU A 290 -17.26 -2.27 -33.46
N ILE A 291 -16.97 -3.30 -34.26
CA ILE A 291 -17.30 -3.34 -35.68
C ILE A 291 -18.81 -3.15 -35.88
N LYS A 292 -19.64 -3.85 -35.09
CA LYS A 292 -21.09 -3.75 -35.17
C LYS A 292 -21.61 -2.35 -34.85
N LYS A 293 -21.02 -1.66 -33.86
CA LYS A 293 -21.30 -0.25 -33.56
C LYS A 293 -20.93 0.67 -34.73
N ILE A 294 -19.74 0.51 -35.31
CA ILE A 294 -19.29 1.33 -36.45
C ILE A 294 -20.23 1.13 -37.65
N VAL A 295 -20.54 -0.12 -38.01
CA VAL A 295 -21.45 -0.45 -39.13
C VAL A 295 -22.84 0.15 -38.88
N SER A 296 -23.37 0.06 -37.66
CA SER A 296 -24.66 0.68 -37.32
C SER A 296 -24.66 2.21 -37.41
N SER A 297 -23.53 2.87 -37.14
CA SER A 297 -23.39 4.33 -37.27
C SER A 297 -23.20 4.81 -38.71
N LEU A 298 -22.79 3.92 -39.62
CA LEU A 298 -22.65 4.18 -41.06
C LEU A 298 -23.92 3.82 -41.85
N SER A 299 -24.94 3.29 -41.18
CA SER A 299 -26.23 2.89 -41.77
C SER A 299 -27.33 3.96 -41.62
N LEU A 300 -26.93 5.21 -41.33
CA LEU A 300 -27.76 6.43 -41.35
C LEU A 300 -27.37 7.27 -42.57
#